data_AF-A0A0G0W453-F1
#
_entry.id   AF-A0A0G0W453-F1
#
_cell.length_a   1.000
_cell.length_b   1.000
_cell.length_c   1.000
_cell.angle_alpha   90.00
_cell.angle_beta   90.00
_cell.angle_gamma   90.00
#
_symmetry.space_group_name_H-M   'P 1'
#
loop_
_entity.id
_entity.type
_entity.pdbx_description
1 polymer ?
#
loop_
_entity_poly.entity_id
_entity_poly.type
_entity_poly.pdbx_seq_one_letter_code
_entity_poly.pdbx_strand_id
1 'polypeptide(L)'
;MNHFFQTHLIVECKYHNTHGARSDLKVALYVWSRFLDIKKKWEEDPGHKQAEFHGVWLMTNTRFTSEAVQYGECVGMLLTGWGYPREMSLEKMIHDKKLYPIDIFPDWNGKLNYHKLYESE
;
A
#
# COMPACT_ATOMS: atom_id res chain seq x y z
N MET A 1 10.35 -31.72 2.39
CA MET A 1 10.60 -30.74 1.32
C MET A 1 9.69 -29.56 1.57
N ASN A 2 10.21 -28.45 2.11
CA ASN A 2 9.42 -27.23 2.28
C ASN A 2 9.58 -26.40 1.00
N HIS A 3 8.63 -26.52 0.08
CA HIS A 3 8.49 -25.52 -0.98
C HIS A 3 7.92 -24.26 -0.31
N PHE A 4 8.79 -23.29 -0.01
CA PHE A 4 8.34 -21.95 0.33
C PHE A 4 7.85 -21.30 -0.96
N PHE A 5 6.53 -21.23 -1.12
CA PHE A 5 5.93 -20.53 -2.26
C PHE A 5 6.19 -19.03 -2.11
N GLN A 6 6.76 -18.43 -3.15
CA GLN A 6 7.15 -17.02 -3.14
C GLN A 6 5.97 -16.16 -3.61
N THR A 7 5.64 -15.14 -2.83
CA THR A 7 4.65 -14.11 -3.16
C THR A 7 5.36 -12.78 -3.41
N HIS A 8 5.02 -12.10 -4.50
CA HIS A 8 5.52 -10.78 -4.82
C HIS A 8 4.38 -9.77 -4.83
N LEU A 9 4.53 -8.69 -4.07
CA LEU A 9 3.57 -7.60 -4.03
C LEU A 9 4.23 -6.30 -4.47
N ILE A 10 3.55 -5.57 -5.35
CA ILE A 10 3.85 -4.16 -5.61
C ILE A 10 2.94 -3.33 -4.71
N VAL A 11 3.53 -2.57 -3.81
CA VAL A 11 2.79 -1.72 -2.88
C VAL A 11 2.95 -0.25 -3.29
N GLU A 12 1.85 0.40 -3.65
CA GLU A 12 1.82 1.85 -3.88
C GLU A 12 1.18 2.55 -2.68
N CYS A 13 1.92 3.46 -2.06
CA CYS A 13 1.43 4.28 -0.95
C CYS A 13 0.99 5.66 -1.48
N LYS A 14 -0.32 5.89 -1.60
CA LYS A 14 -0.89 7.18 -1.99
C LYS A 14 -1.25 8.01 -0.76
N TYR A 15 -0.38 8.94 -0.39
CA TYR A 15 -0.63 9.91 0.67
C TYR A 15 -1.42 11.13 0.19
N HIS A 16 -2.32 11.64 1.03
CA HIS A 16 -3.01 12.92 0.86
C HIS A 16 -2.83 13.78 2.12
N ASN A 17 -2.52 15.06 1.92
CA ASN A 17 -2.38 16.08 2.99
C ASN A 17 -3.66 16.91 3.22
N THR A 18 -4.62 16.85 2.29
CA THR A 18 -5.87 17.60 2.38
C THR A 18 -6.93 16.80 3.12
N HIS A 19 -7.56 17.43 4.11
CA HIS A 19 -8.68 16.83 4.83
C HIS A 19 -9.83 16.45 3.88
N GLY A 20 -10.39 15.25 4.05
CA GLY A 20 -11.49 14.75 3.23
C GLY A 20 -11.08 14.26 1.82
N ALA A 21 -9.82 14.40 1.41
CA ALA A 21 -9.33 13.83 0.17
C ALA A 21 -9.46 12.30 0.17
N ARG A 22 -9.80 11.73 -0.97
CA ARG A 22 -9.95 10.28 -1.16
C ARG A 22 -9.10 9.81 -2.32
N SER A 23 -8.60 8.59 -2.22
CA SER A 23 -8.04 7.88 -3.37
C SER A 23 -9.20 7.35 -4.21
N ASP A 24 -9.32 7.90 -5.43
CA ASP A 24 -10.43 7.67 -6.33
C ASP A 24 -10.16 6.57 -7.36
N LEU A 25 -11.14 6.32 -8.24
CA LEU A 25 -11.03 5.33 -9.31
C LEU A 25 -9.83 5.57 -10.23
N LYS A 26 -9.47 6.83 -10.50
CA LYS A 26 -8.33 7.17 -11.37
C LYS A 26 -7.02 6.71 -10.73
N VAL A 27 -6.86 6.88 -9.43
CA VAL A 27 -5.70 6.36 -8.69
C VAL A 27 -5.66 4.83 -8.78
N ALA A 28 -6.78 4.14 -8.55
CA ALA A 28 -6.82 2.68 -8.61
C ALA A 28 -6.48 2.14 -10.02
N LEU A 29 -7.03 2.75 -11.08
CA LEU A 29 -6.70 2.40 -12.47
C LEU A 29 -5.22 2.61 -12.79
N TYR A 30 -4.64 3.72 -12.32
CA TYR A 30 -3.22 4.03 -12.53
C TYR A 30 -2.30 3.01 -11.85
N VAL A 31 -2.62 2.61 -10.62
CA VAL A 31 -1.84 1.61 -9.89
C VAL A 31 -1.97 0.24 -10.54
N TRP A 32 -3.17 -0.13 -10.99
CA TRP A 32 -3.38 -1.37 -11.73
C TRP A 32 -2.58 -1.40 -13.04
N SER A 33 -2.59 -0.31 -13.83
CA SER A 33 -1.85 -0.27 -15.09
C SER A 33 -0.35 -0.45 -14.86
N ARG A 34 0.22 0.18 -13.81
CA ARG A 34 1.63 0.01 -13.44
C ARG A 34 1.96 -1.42 -13.02
N PHE A 35 1.07 -2.04 -12.25
CA PHE A 35 1.23 -3.43 -11.88
C PHE A 35 1.26 -4.34 -13.10
N LEU A 36 0.37 -4.15 -14.09
CA LEU A 36 0.36 -4.96 -15.31
C LEU A 36 1.67 -4.83 -16.10
N ASP A 37 2.21 -3.62 -16.23
CA ASP A 37 3.48 -3.40 -16.92
C ASP A 37 4.65 -4.13 -16.24
N ILE A 38 4.72 -4.08 -14.90
CA ILE A 38 5.78 -4.75 -14.13
C ILE A 38 5.58 -6.27 -14.13
N LYS A 39 4.33 -6.73 -13.95
CA LYS A 39 3.97 -8.16 -13.96
C LYS A 39 4.40 -8.82 -15.26
N LYS A 40 4.20 -8.15 -16.40
CA LYS A 40 4.66 -8.64 -17.71
C LYS A 40 6.16 -8.93 -17.72
N LYS A 41 6.97 -8.08 -17.06
CA LYS A 41 8.42 -8.29 -16.95
C LYS A 41 8.78 -9.39 -15.96
N TRP A 42 8.05 -9.51 -14.84
CA TRP A 42 8.23 -10.61 -13.91
C TRP A 42 7.90 -11.97 -14.56
N GLU A 43 6.87 -12.06 -15.40
CA GLU A 43 6.51 -13.30 -16.10
C GLU A 43 7.60 -13.75 -17.10
N GLU A 44 8.41 -12.83 -17.61
CA GLU A 44 9.56 -13.12 -18.48
C GLU A 44 10.81 -13.58 -17.67
N ASP A 45 10.91 -13.22 -16.39
CA ASP A 45 12.09 -13.46 -15.54
C ASP A 45 12.10 -14.87 -14.92
N PRO A 46 13.10 -15.72 -15.22
CA PRO A 46 13.23 -17.05 -14.62
C PRO A 46 13.24 -17.08 -13.08
N GLY A 47 13.73 -16.02 -12.42
CA GLY A 47 13.73 -15.88 -10.97
C GLY A 47 12.33 -15.66 -10.39
N HIS A 48 11.38 -15.18 -11.19
CA HIS A 48 10.00 -14.95 -10.80
C HIS A 48 9.05 -16.06 -11.24
N LYS A 49 9.46 -16.99 -12.13
CA LYS A 49 8.65 -18.13 -12.59
C LYS A 49 8.23 -19.11 -11.49
N GLN A 50 8.97 -19.13 -10.38
CA GLN A 50 8.68 -19.98 -9.21
C GLN A 50 7.66 -19.33 -8.25
N ALA A 51 7.27 -18.07 -8.49
CA ALA A 51 6.32 -17.38 -7.65
C ALA A 51 4.90 -17.89 -7.89
N GLU A 52 4.17 -18.19 -6.83
CA GLU A 52 2.74 -18.55 -6.93
C GLU A 52 1.87 -17.33 -7.22
N PHE A 53 2.32 -16.15 -6.76
CA PHE A 53 1.49 -14.96 -6.81
C PHE A 53 2.30 -13.69 -7.06
N HIS A 54 1.85 -12.94 -8.06
CA HIS A 54 2.17 -11.53 -8.24
C HIS A 54 0.91 -10.73 -8.01
N GLY A 55 0.93 -9.82 -7.04
CA GLY A 55 -0.19 -8.98 -6.69
C GLY A 55 0.18 -7.51 -6.56
N VAL A 56 -0.84 -6.68 -6.37
CA VAL A 56 -0.70 -5.25 -6.17
C VAL A 56 -1.52 -4.83 -4.97
N TRP A 57 -0.98 -3.87 -4.22
CA TRP A 57 -1.58 -3.30 -3.03
C TRP A 57 -1.55 -1.79 -3.10
N LEU A 58 -2.73 -1.16 -3.10
CA LEU A 58 -2.86 0.27 -2.93
C LEU A 58 -3.13 0.61 -1.47
N MET A 59 -2.21 1.36 -0.86
CA MET A 59 -2.33 1.86 0.50
C MET A 59 -2.55 3.37 0.49
N THR A 60 -3.38 3.90 1.39
CA THR A 60 -3.59 5.35 1.53
C THR A 60 -3.83 5.74 2.98
N ASN A 61 -3.41 6.94 3.38
CA ASN A 61 -3.64 7.46 4.73
C ASN A 61 -5.05 8.03 4.93
N THR A 62 -5.83 8.18 3.85
CA THR A 62 -7.22 8.64 3.89
C THR A 62 -8.18 7.51 3.48
N ARG A 63 -9.33 7.81 2.87
CA ARG A 63 -10.33 6.81 2.46
C ARG A 63 -10.32 6.60 0.96
N PHE A 64 -10.87 5.48 0.51
CA PHE A 64 -11.17 5.24 -0.90
C PHE A 64 -12.56 5.77 -1.26
N THR A 65 -12.80 6.07 -2.54
CA THR A 65 -14.17 6.19 -3.06
C THR A 65 -14.78 4.81 -3.26
N SER A 66 -16.11 4.71 -3.35
CA SER A 66 -16.82 3.45 -3.59
C SER A 66 -16.40 2.79 -4.90
N GLU A 67 -16.18 3.58 -5.94
CA GLU A 67 -15.76 3.11 -7.25
C GLU A 67 -14.34 2.54 -7.21
N ALA A 68 -13.44 3.16 -6.43
CA ALA A 68 -12.08 2.66 -6.24
C ALA A 68 -12.08 1.31 -5.51
N VAL A 69 -12.93 1.17 -4.47
CA VAL A 69 -13.11 -0.10 -3.76
C VAL A 69 -13.65 -1.17 -4.70
N GLN A 70 -14.76 -0.88 -5.37
CA GLN A 70 -15.41 -1.82 -6.29
C GLN A 70 -14.46 -2.27 -7.40
N TYR A 71 -13.71 -1.34 -7.99
CA TYR A 71 -12.72 -1.67 -9.01
C TYR A 71 -11.58 -2.52 -8.45
N GLY A 72 -11.02 -2.14 -7.30
CA GLY A 72 -9.91 -2.87 -6.68
C GLY A 72 -10.29 -4.31 -6.33
N GLU A 73 -11.46 -4.53 -5.74
CA GLU A 73 -11.99 -5.87 -5.47
C GLU A 73 -12.19 -6.67 -6.76
N CYS A 74 -12.73 -6.04 -7.81
CA CYS A 74 -12.97 -6.68 -9.09
C CYS A 74 -11.68 -7.20 -9.75
N VAL A 75 -10.59 -6.44 -9.68
CA VAL A 75 -9.30 -6.83 -10.28
C VAL A 75 -8.39 -7.62 -9.34
N GLY A 76 -8.81 -7.87 -8.10
CA GLY A 76 -8.00 -8.55 -7.09
C GLY A 76 -6.85 -7.69 -6.52
N MET A 77 -6.99 -6.37 -6.54
CA MET A 77 -6.06 -5.43 -5.90
C MET A 77 -6.33 -5.36 -4.40
N LEU A 78 -5.28 -5.55 -3.59
CA LEU A 78 -5.35 -5.31 -2.16
C LEU A 78 -5.50 -3.81 -1.91
N LEU A 79 -6.37 -3.44 -0.98
CA LEU A 79 -6.66 -2.05 -0.64
C LEU A 79 -6.53 -1.86 0.87
N THR A 80 -5.76 -0.87 1.32
CA THR A 80 -5.73 -0.50 2.74
C THR A 80 -5.78 1.02 2.88
N GLY A 81 -6.82 1.49 3.54
CA GLY A 81 -7.05 2.89 3.81
C GLY A 81 -7.44 3.11 5.26
N TRP A 82 -7.69 4.36 5.60
CA TRP A 82 -8.37 4.73 6.83
C TRP A 82 -9.78 4.15 6.83
N GLY A 83 -10.10 3.31 7.83
CA GLY A 83 -11.40 2.63 7.95
C GLY A 83 -11.72 1.56 6.89
N TYR A 84 -10.79 1.18 6.00
CA TYR A 84 -11.01 0.10 5.02
C TYR A 84 -9.77 -0.79 4.80
N PRO A 85 -9.93 -2.12 4.65
CA PRO A 85 -11.12 -2.89 4.99
C PRO A 85 -11.35 -2.83 6.50
N ARG A 86 -12.59 -3.04 6.96
CA ARG A 86 -12.99 -2.76 8.36
C ARG A 86 -12.01 -3.34 9.41
N GLU A 87 -11.63 -4.60 9.24
CA GLU A 87 -10.81 -5.35 10.21
C GLU A 87 -9.29 -5.23 9.98
N MET A 88 -8.86 -4.73 8.81
CA MET A 88 -7.44 -4.57 8.46
C MET A 88 -7.16 -3.18 7.89
N SER A 89 -7.86 -2.18 8.40
CA SER A 89 -7.66 -0.78 8.01
C SER A 89 -6.37 -0.24 8.62
N LEU A 90 -5.80 0.79 8.00
CA LEU A 90 -4.60 1.45 8.53
C LEU A 90 -4.83 1.99 9.95
N GLU A 91 -6.00 2.58 10.18
CA GLU A 91 -6.47 3.05 11.49
C GLU A 91 -6.41 1.95 12.54
N LYS A 92 -6.98 0.76 12.22
CA LYS A 92 -7.00 -0.38 13.13
C LYS A 92 -5.61 -0.96 13.38
N MET A 93 -4.77 -1.05 12.34
CA MET A 93 -3.38 -1.49 12.48
C MET A 93 -2.59 -0.59 13.43
N ILE A 94 -2.74 0.73 13.33
CA ILE A 94 -2.08 1.71 14.20
C ILE A 94 -2.61 1.57 15.63
N HIS A 95 -3.94 1.57 15.79
CA HIS A 95 -4.58 1.52 17.09
C HIS A 95 -4.25 0.23 17.87
N ASP A 96 -4.38 -0.93 17.22
CA ASP A 96 -4.21 -2.24 17.87
C ASP A 96 -2.76 -2.46 18.32
N LYS A 97 -1.79 -1.88 17.57
CA LYS A 97 -0.36 -1.95 17.91
C LYS A 97 0.12 -0.79 18.78
N LYS A 98 -0.76 0.17 19.13
CA LYS A 98 -0.42 1.39 19.87
C LYS A 98 0.77 2.14 19.24
N LEU A 99 0.78 2.21 17.91
CA LEU A 99 1.82 2.90 17.16
C LEU A 99 1.51 4.40 17.13
N TYR A 100 2.54 5.20 17.34
CA TYR A 100 2.48 6.64 17.20
C TYR A 100 3.52 7.04 16.15
N PRO A 101 3.08 7.49 14.97
CA PRO A 101 3.97 8.01 13.95
C PRO A 101 4.87 9.12 14.52
N ILE A 102 6.15 9.12 14.14
CA ILE A 102 7.16 10.06 14.67
C ILE A 102 6.87 11.53 14.30
N ASP A 103 6.08 11.76 13.26
CA ASP A 103 5.63 13.07 12.80
C ASP A 103 4.50 13.67 13.67
N ILE A 104 4.02 12.97 14.71
CA ILE A 104 3.08 13.52 15.69
C ILE A 104 3.67 14.66 16.53
N PHE A 105 5.01 14.76 16.61
CA PHE A 105 5.69 15.78 17.41
C PHE A 105 5.86 17.09 16.62
N PRO A 106 5.08 18.15 16.91
CA PRO A 106 5.09 19.38 16.11
C PRO A 106 6.42 20.12 16.22
N ASP A 107 7.07 20.03 17.39
CA ASP A 107 8.34 20.70 17.69
C ASP A 107 9.52 20.17 16.86
N TRP A 108 9.32 19.01 16.24
CA TRP A 108 10.30 18.24 15.51
C TRP A 108 10.20 18.48 13.99
N ASN A 109 9.15 19.18 13.52
CA ASN A 109 9.00 19.57 12.12
C ASN A 109 10.16 20.45 11.66
N GLY A 110 10.91 19.96 10.67
CA GLY A 110 12.09 20.63 10.12
C GLY A 110 13.37 20.50 10.95
N LYS A 111 13.31 19.88 12.14
CA LYS A 111 14.49 19.64 13.01
C LYS A 111 14.95 18.17 12.99
N LEU A 112 14.03 17.26 12.71
CA LEU A 112 14.36 15.85 12.48
C LEU A 112 14.94 15.63 11.10
N ASN A 113 16.03 14.89 11.05
CA ASN A 113 16.44 14.21 9.82
C ASN A 113 15.71 12.86 9.76
N TYR A 114 14.54 12.84 9.13
CA TYR A 114 13.74 11.64 8.97
C TYR A 114 14.50 10.52 8.23
N HIS A 115 15.31 10.86 7.23
CA HIS A 115 16.13 9.87 6.51
C HIS A 115 17.07 9.12 7.44
N LYS A 116 17.79 9.83 8.31
CA LYS A 116 18.69 9.21 9.29
C LYS A 116 17.96 8.31 10.29
N LEU A 117 16.70 8.60 10.61
CA LEU A 117 15.90 7.75 11.50
C LEU A 117 15.41 6.50 10.79
N TYR A 118 14.90 6.63 9.56
CA TYR A 118 14.45 5.49 8.76
C TYR A 118 15.59 4.55 8.36
N GLU A 119 16.80 5.07 8.20
CA GLU A 119 18.00 4.30 7.83
C GLU A 119 18.78 3.75 9.05
N SER A 120 18.30 3.99 10.29
CA SER A 120 19.00 3.59 11.53
C SER A 120 18.73 2.16 12.00
N GLU A 121 18.08 1.34 11.16
CA GLU A 121 17.85 -0.09 11.39
C GLU A 121 19.00 -0.96 10.87
#